data_AF-A0A1I8HD08-F1
#
_entry.id   AF-A0A1I8HD08-F1
#
_cell.length_a   1.000
_cell.length_b   1.000
_cell.length_c   1.000
_cell.angle_alpha   90.00
_cell.angle_beta   90.00
_cell.angle_gamma   90.00
#
_symmetry.space_group_name_H-M   'P 1'
#
loop_
_entity.id
_entity.type
_entity.pdbx_description
1 polymer ?
#
loop_
_entity_poly.entity_id
_entity_poly.type
_entity_poly.pdbx_seq_one_letter_code
_entity_poly.pdbx_strand_id
1 'polypeptide(L)'
;MNFSLLVAAALVAALTGPSLNLAEELPRDKREDHSVCLSGHQLSNDSDFICEPCSAGTYREIAVSSKCQKCPKGSYSRAGAAACSKCWPGSFAASSGSANCQKCAKGSMASTDGLSSCTPCPAGSFISFSGSPACVQCPAGTWSKAGAAKCSKCQPGHVSPAGAAACTSCPAGKFSSRSGSIECTPCPAGSFSVAGASACTRCPAGQFSEEGSKQCKACPPGTFSDAEGAAECQQCDRNFALAIRSGMTKCDLCPGGGASFGENRCYKKVKVSCRESTPNCERTIDNDVHSYGQALHKLHSKPTDPESGTHFVYKFGTPINLRGVIVWGKYGCCREGSRILQVVVMPNNAKVCRFDKKYLPGKYYAVQDQCKYNSVKDIKINHRYSDAANKIITVAEAAFYAY
;
A
#
# COMPACT_ATOMS: atom_id res chain seq x y z
N MET A 1 65.29 2.81 -0.64
CA MET A 1 65.41 3.29 -2.03
C MET A 1 64.77 4.66 -2.09
N ASN A 2 65.50 5.72 -1.70
CA ASN A 2 66.31 6.57 -2.60
C ASN A 2 65.52 7.04 -3.82
N PHE A 3 65.11 8.30 -3.82
CA PHE A 3 65.62 9.28 -4.79
C PHE A 3 65.42 10.70 -4.23
N SER A 4 66.50 11.18 -3.62
CA SER A 4 66.84 12.59 -3.47
C SER A 4 67.00 13.26 -4.85
N LEU A 5 67.05 14.60 -4.83
CA LEU A 5 67.32 15.54 -5.93
C LEU A 5 66.10 15.97 -6.75
N LEU A 6 65.51 17.13 -6.38
CA LEU A 6 65.36 18.28 -7.30
C LEU A 6 64.71 19.56 -6.76
N VAL A 7 64.52 19.74 -5.44
CA VAL A 7 64.02 21.03 -4.92
C VAL A 7 64.92 21.55 -3.79
N ALA A 8 66.18 21.75 -4.12
CA ALA A 8 67.16 22.45 -3.29
C ALA A 8 68.00 23.37 -4.17
N ALA A 9 67.34 24.33 -4.84
CA ALA A 9 68.00 25.44 -5.54
C ALA A 9 67.02 26.59 -5.79
N ALA A 10 66.44 27.17 -4.74
CA ALA A 10 65.77 28.48 -4.85
C ALA A 10 65.61 29.22 -3.50
N LEU A 11 66.41 28.89 -2.47
CA LEU A 11 66.28 29.50 -1.14
C LEU A 11 67.53 30.23 -0.61
N VAL A 12 68.50 30.57 -1.46
CA VAL A 12 69.65 31.39 -1.03
C VAL A 12 69.99 32.41 -2.12
N ALA A 13 69.23 33.51 -2.13
CA ALA A 13 69.65 34.79 -2.67
C ALA A 13 68.85 35.94 -2.01
N ALA A 14 68.61 35.81 -0.71
CA ALA A 14 68.45 36.96 0.17
C ALA A 14 69.78 37.09 0.93
N LEU A 15 70.26 38.32 1.10
CA LEU A 15 71.50 38.73 1.78
C LEU A 15 72.74 38.87 0.86
N THR A 16 72.83 39.99 0.14
CA THR A 16 74.00 40.92 0.17
C THR A 16 73.85 42.09 -0.83
N GLY A 17 73.50 43.27 -0.30
CA GLY A 17 73.90 44.61 -0.81
C GLY A 17 73.17 45.21 -2.03
N PRO A 18 73.33 46.52 -2.30
CA PRO A 18 73.29 47.67 -1.38
C PRO A 18 72.13 48.61 -1.71
N SER A 19 71.76 49.43 -0.72
CA SER A 19 70.91 50.62 -0.86
C SER A 19 71.50 51.61 -1.86
N LEU A 20 70.77 51.88 -2.95
CA LEU A 20 71.04 52.98 -3.87
C LEU A 20 69.74 53.77 -4.05
N ASN A 21 69.72 54.94 -3.42
CA ASN A 21 68.84 56.06 -3.76
C ASN A 21 69.04 56.40 -5.23
N LEU A 22 67.94 56.44 -5.99
CA LEU A 22 67.86 57.26 -7.19
C LEU A 22 66.45 57.87 -7.23
N ALA A 23 66.30 58.97 -6.50
CA ALA A 23 65.36 60.01 -6.87
C ALA A 23 65.89 60.59 -8.18
N GLU A 24 65.39 60.09 -9.30
CA GLU A 24 65.69 60.65 -10.61
C GLU A 24 64.75 61.82 -10.83
N GLU A 25 65.31 63.03 -10.71
CA GLU A 25 64.65 64.29 -11.03
C GLU A 25 64.20 64.28 -12.51
N LEU A 26 62.89 64.33 -12.73
CA LEU A 26 62.34 64.68 -14.04
C LEU A 26 62.25 66.22 -14.17
N PRO A 27 62.53 66.80 -15.36
CA PRO A 27 62.89 68.21 -15.49
C PRO A 27 61.69 69.15 -15.36
N ARG A 28 61.89 70.29 -14.70
CA ARG A 28 61.01 71.46 -14.85
C ARG A 28 61.21 72.06 -16.25
N ASP A 29 60.26 71.86 -17.16
CA ASP A 29 60.01 72.84 -18.21
C ASP A 29 58.54 72.86 -18.70
N LYS A 30 57.93 74.03 -18.45
CA LYS A 30 56.79 74.70 -19.08
C LYS A 30 55.58 73.88 -19.61
N ARG A 31 54.50 74.12 -18.86
CA ARG A 31 53.07 74.08 -19.21
C ARG A 31 52.45 72.69 -19.15
N GLU A 32 52.41 72.13 -17.94
CA GLU A 32 51.44 71.08 -17.59
C GLU A 32 50.03 71.65 -17.72
N ASP A 33 49.27 71.05 -18.63
CA ASP A 33 47.84 71.27 -18.76
C ASP A 33 47.16 70.67 -17.52
N HIS A 34 47.07 71.46 -16.43
CA HIS A 34 46.38 71.13 -15.18
C HIS A 34 44.85 70.96 -15.35
N SER A 35 44.37 70.62 -16.54
CA SER A 35 42.95 70.43 -16.84
C SER A 35 42.55 68.95 -16.88
N VAL A 36 43.48 68.00 -16.65
CA VAL A 36 43.20 66.56 -16.73
C VAL A 36 43.35 65.87 -15.37
N CYS A 37 42.22 65.56 -14.74
CA CYS A 37 42.20 64.75 -13.52
C CYS A 37 42.56 63.28 -13.80
N LEU A 38 43.17 62.62 -12.81
CA LEU A 38 43.41 61.17 -12.81
C LEU A 38 42.11 60.35 -12.88
N SER A 39 42.20 59.06 -13.17
CA SER A 39 41.04 58.17 -13.21
C SER A 39 40.32 58.16 -11.86
N GLY A 40 38.99 58.05 -11.91
CA GLY A 40 38.13 58.14 -10.74
C GLY A 40 37.98 59.54 -10.13
N HIS A 41 38.52 60.60 -10.74
CA HIS A 41 38.37 62.00 -10.28
C HIS A 41 37.86 62.91 -11.40
N GLN A 42 37.06 63.93 -11.11
CA GLN A 42 36.59 64.94 -12.08
C GLN A 42 36.98 66.35 -11.63
N LEU A 43 37.01 67.32 -12.55
CA LEU A 43 37.21 68.72 -12.20
C LEU A 43 36.04 69.23 -11.34
N SER A 44 36.36 69.95 -10.26
CA SER A 44 35.38 70.59 -9.40
C SER A 44 34.61 71.66 -10.18
N ASN A 45 33.30 71.78 -9.94
CA ASN A 45 32.47 72.80 -10.56
C ASN A 45 32.70 74.20 -9.95
N ASP A 46 33.31 74.26 -8.76
CA ASP A 46 33.46 75.49 -7.96
C ASP A 46 34.86 76.11 -8.07
N SER A 47 35.82 75.41 -8.68
CA SER A 47 37.19 75.89 -8.87
C SER A 47 37.87 75.19 -10.03
N ASP A 48 38.31 75.96 -11.02
CA ASP A 48 39.22 75.49 -12.06
C ASP A 48 40.53 75.05 -11.39
N PHE A 49 41.02 73.84 -11.71
CA PHE A 49 42.24 73.19 -11.17
C PHE A 49 42.12 72.28 -9.92
N ILE A 50 40.93 72.03 -9.35
CA ILE A 50 40.76 71.01 -8.28
C ILE A 50 40.12 69.74 -8.82
N CYS A 51 40.72 68.58 -8.54
CA CYS A 51 40.20 67.26 -8.90
C CYS A 51 39.51 66.59 -7.70
N GLU A 52 38.22 66.37 -7.80
CA GLU A 52 37.42 65.70 -6.78
C GLU A 52 37.15 64.23 -7.14
N PRO A 53 37.17 63.30 -6.17
CA PRO A 53 36.84 61.91 -6.44
C PRO A 53 35.38 61.78 -6.90
N CYS A 54 35.15 60.92 -7.89
CA CYS A 54 33.81 60.55 -8.32
C CYS A 54 33.00 60.04 -7.12
N SER A 55 31.79 60.56 -6.94
CA SER A 55 30.86 60.09 -5.91
C SER A 55 30.55 58.59 -6.06
N ALA A 56 30.16 57.92 -4.98
CA ALA A 56 29.80 56.50 -5.04
C ALA A 56 28.68 56.24 -6.06
N GLY A 57 28.80 55.15 -6.82
CA GLY A 57 27.93 54.84 -7.96
C GLY A 57 28.32 55.55 -9.26
N THR A 58 29.34 56.40 -9.26
CA THR A 58 29.92 56.97 -10.49
C THR A 58 31.36 56.53 -10.70
N TYR A 59 31.83 56.59 -11.95
CA TYR A 59 33.19 56.22 -12.35
C TYR A 59 33.73 57.16 -13.43
N ARG A 60 35.05 57.19 -13.60
CA ARG A 60 35.69 57.88 -14.71
C ARG A 60 36.97 57.19 -15.14
N GLU A 61 36.99 56.74 -16.39
CA GLU A 61 38.22 56.34 -17.07
C GLU A 61 38.73 57.52 -17.91
N ILE A 62 40.02 57.86 -17.77
CA ILE A 62 40.64 59.03 -18.43
C ILE A 62 40.44 58.99 -19.95
N ALA A 63 40.45 57.79 -20.54
CA ALA A 63 40.31 57.58 -21.98
C ALA A 63 38.86 57.67 -22.50
N VAL A 64 37.84 57.77 -21.62
CA VAL A 64 36.43 57.58 -21.99
C VAL A 64 35.57 58.83 -21.74
N SER A 65 35.80 59.59 -20.66
CA SER A 65 34.99 60.79 -20.38
C SER A 65 35.69 61.83 -19.50
N SER A 66 35.35 63.11 -19.69
CA SER A 66 35.84 64.25 -18.88
C SER A 66 35.05 64.47 -17.58
N LYS A 67 33.89 63.82 -17.40
CA LYS A 67 33.04 63.91 -16.20
C LYS A 67 32.75 62.51 -15.63
N CYS A 68 32.45 62.43 -14.33
CA CYS A 68 32.05 61.17 -13.72
C CYS A 68 30.73 60.67 -14.33
N GLN A 69 30.71 59.41 -14.75
CA GLN A 69 29.54 58.76 -15.33
C GLN A 69 28.89 57.80 -14.34
N LYS A 70 27.57 57.66 -14.40
CA LYS A 70 26.84 56.69 -13.56
C LYS A 70 27.19 55.27 -13.97
N CYS A 71 27.43 54.40 -13.01
CA CYS A 71 27.53 52.98 -13.29
C CYS A 71 26.25 52.46 -13.94
N PRO A 72 26.34 51.62 -14.98
CA PRO A 72 25.17 51.02 -15.59
C PRO A 72 24.45 50.09 -14.59
N LYS A 73 23.19 49.76 -14.89
CA LYS A 73 22.43 48.78 -14.08
C LYS A 73 23.21 47.45 -14.02
N GLY A 74 23.14 46.80 -12.86
CA GLY A 74 23.91 45.59 -12.59
C GLY A 74 25.35 45.81 -12.13
N SER A 75 25.82 47.06 -12.08
CA SER A 75 27.16 47.41 -11.60
C SER A 75 27.11 48.48 -10.52
N TYR A 76 28.16 48.55 -9.72
CA TYR A 76 28.33 49.49 -8.62
C TYR A 76 29.76 50.03 -8.56
N SER A 77 29.94 51.15 -7.86
CA SER A 77 31.27 51.68 -7.54
C SER A 77 31.29 52.37 -6.18
N ARG A 78 32.43 52.30 -5.51
CA ARG A 78 32.72 53.14 -4.33
C ARG A 78 33.20 54.52 -4.80
N ALA A 79 33.26 55.49 -3.89
CA ALA A 79 33.80 56.81 -4.21
C ALA A 79 35.25 56.70 -4.73
N GLY A 80 35.61 57.50 -5.73
CA GLY A 80 36.92 57.52 -6.36
C GLY A 80 37.20 56.37 -7.35
N ALA A 81 36.18 55.63 -7.78
CA ALA A 81 36.39 54.48 -8.65
C ALA A 81 36.74 54.87 -10.10
N ALA A 82 37.81 54.27 -10.64
CA ALA A 82 38.16 54.38 -12.05
C ALA A 82 37.20 53.62 -12.97
N ALA A 83 36.60 52.52 -12.50
CA ALA A 83 35.69 51.68 -13.28
C ALA A 83 34.56 51.11 -12.40
N CYS A 84 33.46 50.69 -13.01
CA CYS A 84 32.36 50.02 -12.30
C CYS A 84 32.64 48.53 -12.11
N SER A 85 32.33 48.03 -10.91
CA SER A 85 32.37 46.60 -10.59
C SER A 85 30.99 45.98 -10.81
N LYS A 86 30.93 44.82 -11.44
CA LYS A 86 29.66 44.09 -11.58
C LYS A 86 29.19 43.56 -10.23
N CYS A 87 27.88 43.45 -10.05
CA CYS A 87 27.30 42.74 -8.92
C CYS A 87 27.63 41.26 -8.97
N TRP A 88 28.02 40.68 -7.83
CA TRP A 88 28.35 39.27 -7.72
C TRP A 88 27.09 38.40 -7.78
N PRO A 89 27.19 37.10 -8.15
CA PRO A 89 26.06 36.18 -8.14
C PRO A 89 25.31 36.19 -6.80
N GLY A 90 23.99 36.18 -6.86
CA GLY A 90 23.09 36.40 -5.71
C GLY A 90 22.83 37.88 -5.37
N SER A 91 23.42 38.83 -6.10
CA SER A 91 23.16 40.26 -5.90
C SER A 91 22.85 40.99 -7.21
N PHE A 92 22.22 42.17 -7.10
CA PHE A 92 21.79 42.97 -8.23
C PHE A 92 21.91 44.47 -7.94
N ALA A 93 21.89 45.28 -8.99
CA ALA A 93 21.77 46.74 -8.92
C ALA A 93 20.70 47.22 -9.92
N ALA A 94 19.50 47.58 -9.42
CA ALA A 94 18.35 47.93 -10.26
C ALA A 94 18.48 49.28 -10.97
N SER A 95 19.20 50.21 -10.35
CA SER A 95 19.33 51.58 -10.83
C SER A 95 20.75 51.84 -11.34
N SER A 96 20.86 52.65 -12.38
CA SER A 96 22.15 53.24 -12.74
C SER A 96 22.60 54.17 -11.62
N GLY A 97 23.90 54.24 -11.37
CA GLY A 97 24.44 55.03 -10.27
C GLY A 97 24.43 54.33 -8.91
N SER A 98 24.35 52.99 -8.87
CA SER A 98 24.28 52.25 -7.60
C SER A 98 25.64 52.26 -6.88
N ALA A 99 25.66 52.69 -5.60
CA ALA A 99 26.86 52.68 -4.78
C ALA A 99 27.24 51.28 -4.26
N ASN A 100 26.29 50.35 -4.23
CA ASN A 100 26.44 48.99 -3.73
C ASN A 100 25.43 48.04 -4.39
N CYS A 101 25.76 46.75 -4.40
CA CYS A 101 24.83 45.70 -4.83
C CYS A 101 23.88 45.30 -3.70
N GLN A 102 22.62 45.08 -4.04
CA GLN A 102 21.59 44.56 -3.16
C GLN A 102 21.51 43.04 -3.29
N LYS A 103 21.42 42.32 -2.16
CA LYS A 103 21.23 40.86 -2.20
C LYS A 103 19.83 40.51 -2.68
N CYS A 104 19.71 39.46 -3.48
CA CYS A 104 18.40 38.90 -3.81
C CYS A 104 17.69 38.44 -2.54
N ALA A 105 16.41 38.78 -2.42
CA ALA A 105 15.58 38.32 -1.31
C ALA A 105 15.38 36.79 -1.36
N LYS A 106 14.99 36.19 -0.24
CA LYS A 106 14.60 34.78 -0.17
C LYS A 106 13.59 34.42 -1.27
N GLY A 107 13.72 33.24 -1.85
CA GLY A 107 12.92 32.79 -3.00
C GLY A 107 13.31 33.36 -4.36
N SER A 108 14.30 34.25 -4.45
CA SER A 108 14.82 34.76 -5.73
C SER A 108 16.34 34.65 -5.80
N MET A 109 16.86 34.57 -7.03
CA MET A 109 18.29 34.38 -7.30
C MET A 109 18.81 35.32 -8.37
N ALA A 110 20.13 35.42 -8.42
CA ALA A 110 20.89 36.03 -9.51
C ALA A 110 22.01 35.04 -9.88
N SER A 111 21.86 34.32 -11.00
CA SER A 111 22.76 33.22 -11.41
C SER A 111 24.14 33.70 -11.84
N THR A 112 24.19 34.89 -12.43
CA THR A 112 25.40 35.45 -13.04
C THR A 112 25.74 36.80 -12.43
N ASP A 113 26.94 37.28 -12.72
CA ASP A 113 27.36 38.63 -12.38
C ASP A 113 26.59 39.68 -13.19
N GLY A 114 26.58 40.92 -12.71
CA GLY A 114 26.09 42.06 -13.49
C GLY A 114 24.56 42.14 -13.64
N LEU A 115 23.79 41.42 -12.82
CA LEU A 115 22.33 41.40 -12.95
C LEU A 115 21.68 42.69 -12.41
N SER A 116 20.69 43.20 -13.14
CA SER A 116 19.91 44.38 -12.75
C SER A 116 18.65 44.04 -11.96
N SER A 117 18.28 42.77 -11.87
CA SER A 117 17.14 42.30 -11.09
C SER A 117 17.33 40.82 -10.70
N CYS A 118 16.59 40.37 -9.69
CA CYS A 118 16.56 38.97 -9.28
C CYS A 118 15.42 38.22 -9.95
N THR A 119 15.67 36.97 -10.29
CA THR A 119 14.67 36.07 -10.86
C THR A 119 14.10 35.18 -9.76
N PRO A 120 12.76 35.08 -9.60
CA PRO A 120 12.16 34.14 -8.67
C PRO A 120 12.55 32.70 -9.01
N CYS A 121 12.73 31.87 -7.99
CA CYS A 121 12.93 30.45 -8.24
C CYS A 121 11.71 29.85 -8.95
N PRO A 122 11.92 28.91 -9.88
CA PRO A 122 10.81 28.19 -10.50
C PRO A 122 10.04 27.38 -9.44
N ALA A 123 8.78 27.04 -9.75
CA ALA A 123 8.00 26.16 -8.89
C ALA A 123 8.71 24.82 -8.69
N GLY A 124 8.58 24.25 -7.49
CA GLY A 124 9.34 23.07 -7.06
C GLY A 124 10.76 23.37 -6.58
N SER A 125 11.17 24.64 -6.54
CA SER A 125 12.44 25.06 -5.92
C SER A 125 12.22 26.16 -4.88
N PHE A 126 13.20 26.37 -4.01
CA PHE A 126 13.18 27.37 -2.95
C PHE A 126 14.57 27.93 -2.66
N ILE A 127 14.60 29.09 -1.99
CA ILE A 127 15.80 29.69 -1.40
C ILE A 127 15.46 30.22 -0.02
N SER A 128 16.12 29.71 1.03
CA SER A 128 15.83 30.07 2.43
C SER A 128 16.57 31.31 2.93
N PHE A 129 17.60 31.77 2.23
CA PHE A 129 18.44 32.89 2.63
C PHE A 129 18.66 33.90 1.50
N SER A 130 18.86 35.17 1.84
CA SER A 130 19.14 36.21 0.86
C SER A 130 20.53 36.06 0.26
N GLY A 131 20.71 36.43 -1.01
CA GLY A 131 22.02 36.43 -1.65
C GLY A 131 22.43 35.09 -2.25
N SER A 132 21.50 34.14 -2.42
CA SER A 132 21.80 32.86 -3.05
C SER A 132 21.93 33.02 -4.57
N PRO A 133 22.99 32.47 -5.19
CA PRO A 133 23.16 32.49 -6.64
C PRO A 133 22.38 31.38 -7.35
N ALA A 134 21.78 30.43 -6.62
CA ALA A 134 21.08 29.29 -7.20
C ALA A 134 19.86 28.87 -6.36
N CYS A 135 18.88 28.28 -7.03
CA CYS A 135 17.70 27.69 -6.41
C CYS A 135 17.98 26.25 -5.97
N VAL A 136 17.39 25.84 -4.84
CA VAL A 136 17.47 24.47 -4.34
C VAL A 136 16.14 23.77 -4.61
N GLN A 137 16.19 22.55 -5.16
CA GLN A 137 14.98 21.77 -5.38
C GLN A 137 14.32 21.36 -4.07
N CYS A 138 12.98 21.36 -4.07
CA CYS A 138 12.23 20.79 -2.96
C CYS A 138 12.49 19.28 -2.85
N PRO A 139 12.79 18.75 -1.65
CA PRO A 139 12.91 17.31 -1.47
C PRO A 139 11.57 16.61 -1.74
N ALA A 140 11.63 15.30 -2.05
CA ALA A 140 10.42 14.49 -2.24
C ALA A 140 9.48 14.58 -1.02
N GLY A 141 8.17 14.49 -1.27
CA GLY A 141 7.13 14.71 -0.27
C GLY A 141 6.90 16.20 0.05
N THR A 142 7.61 17.10 -0.61
CA THR A 142 7.37 18.54 -0.49
C THR A 142 7.17 19.20 -1.85
N TRP A 143 6.62 20.41 -1.84
CA TRP A 143 6.31 21.18 -3.04
C TRP A 143 6.47 22.68 -2.78
N SER A 144 6.58 23.47 -3.84
CA SER A 144 6.58 24.92 -3.76
C SER A 144 6.01 25.58 -5.02
N LYS A 145 5.40 26.76 -4.85
CA LYS A 145 5.13 27.68 -5.96
C LYS A 145 6.40 28.45 -6.33
N ALA A 146 6.42 29.11 -7.48
CA ALA A 146 7.51 29.99 -7.87
C ALA A 146 7.75 31.08 -6.81
N GLY A 147 9.02 31.45 -6.60
CA GLY A 147 9.41 32.46 -5.61
C GLY A 147 9.38 32.01 -4.15
N ALA A 148 9.29 30.71 -3.88
CA ALA A 148 9.15 30.21 -2.50
C ALA A 148 10.44 30.33 -1.68
N ALA A 149 10.29 30.74 -0.41
CA ALA A 149 11.38 30.75 0.55
C ALA A 149 11.59 29.40 1.28
N LYS A 150 10.62 28.49 1.18
CA LYS A 150 10.61 27.17 1.82
C LYS A 150 9.65 26.24 1.08
N CYS A 151 9.94 24.95 1.09
CA CYS A 151 9.01 23.93 0.61
C CYS A 151 7.93 23.59 1.65
N SER A 152 6.72 23.34 1.16
CA SER A 152 5.59 22.88 1.97
C SER A 152 5.45 21.37 1.86
N LYS A 153 5.13 20.69 2.96
CA LYS A 153 4.89 19.23 2.95
C LYS A 153 3.58 18.93 2.21
N CYS A 154 3.52 17.79 1.52
CA CYS A 154 2.26 17.23 1.07
C CYS A 154 1.38 16.85 2.26
N GLN A 155 0.09 17.09 2.15
CA GLN A 155 -0.88 16.66 3.15
C GLN A 155 -1.05 15.13 3.07
N PRO A 156 -1.57 14.47 4.13
CA PRO A 156 -1.98 13.08 4.04
C PRO A 156 -2.89 12.83 2.83
N GLY A 157 -2.77 11.64 2.24
CA GLY A 157 -3.40 11.26 0.97
C GLY A 157 -2.74 11.83 -0.27
N HIS A 158 -1.64 12.58 -0.15
CA HIS A 158 -0.91 13.16 -1.26
C HIS A 158 0.59 12.86 -1.16
N VAL A 159 1.26 12.87 -2.32
CA VAL A 159 2.69 12.61 -2.46
C VAL A 159 3.29 13.53 -3.53
N SER A 160 4.61 13.68 -3.53
CA SER A 160 5.31 14.39 -4.60
C SER A 160 6.72 13.86 -4.80
N PRO A 161 7.22 13.83 -6.05
CA PRO A 161 8.65 13.64 -6.31
C PRO A 161 9.44 14.88 -5.88
N ALA A 162 10.77 14.76 -5.86
CA ALA A 162 11.62 15.94 -5.68
C ALA A 162 11.40 16.95 -6.82
N GLY A 163 11.48 18.25 -6.51
CA GLY A 163 11.29 19.32 -7.48
C GLY A 163 9.83 19.56 -7.90
N ALA A 164 8.85 19.05 -7.16
CA ALA A 164 7.46 19.16 -7.56
C ALA A 164 6.85 20.55 -7.30
N ALA A 165 6.14 21.08 -8.30
CA ALA A 165 5.38 22.33 -8.20
C ALA A 165 4.10 22.20 -7.36
N ALA A 166 3.58 20.98 -7.19
CA ALA A 166 2.39 20.66 -6.42
C ALA A 166 2.43 19.18 -5.97
N CYS A 167 1.61 18.82 -4.98
CA CYS A 167 1.40 17.43 -4.60
C CYS A 167 0.33 16.77 -5.45
N THR A 168 0.49 15.46 -5.67
CA THR A 168 -0.46 14.62 -6.38
C THR A 168 -1.20 13.74 -5.39
N SER A 169 -2.53 13.63 -5.53
CA SER A 169 -3.33 12.73 -4.72
C SER A 169 -2.97 11.27 -4.96
N CYS A 170 -2.95 10.45 -3.92
CA CYS A 170 -2.84 9.01 -4.06
C CYS A 170 -4.00 8.46 -4.90
N PRO A 171 -3.74 7.56 -5.86
CA PRO A 171 -4.81 6.95 -6.64
C PRO A 171 -5.69 6.07 -5.75
N ALA A 172 -6.95 5.89 -6.13
CA ALA A 172 -7.85 4.96 -5.43
C ALA A 172 -7.21 3.56 -5.31
N GLY A 173 -7.40 2.93 -4.15
CA GLY A 173 -6.72 1.69 -3.77
C GLY A 173 -5.36 1.90 -3.07
N LYS A 174 -4.85 3.14 -3.03
CA LYS A 174 -3.65 3.51 -2.26
C LYS A 174 -3.92 4.69 -1.34
N PHE A 175 -3.15 4.80 -0.27
CA PHE A 175 -3.25 5.87 0.71
C PHE A 175 -1.88 6.38 1.13
N SER A 176 -1.84 7.54 1.78
CA SER A 176 -0.65 8.00 2.51
C SER A 176 -1.06 8.63 3.84
N SER A 177 -0.60 8.06 4.95
CA SER A 177 -1.08 8.44 6.29
C SER A 177 -0.37 9.66 6.89
N ARG A 178 0.80 10.03 6.36
CA ARG A 178 1.66 11.06 6.95
C ARG A 178 1.84 12.25 6.01
N SER A 179 1.95 13.44 6.59
CA SER A 179 2.36 14.62 5.84
C SER A 179 3.80 14.45 5.34
N GLY A 180 4.05 14.76 4.08
CA GLY A 180 5.37 14.61 3.47
C GLY A 180 5.70 13.18 3.05
N SER A 181 4.71 12.31 2.91
CA SER A 181 4.90 11.02 2.25
C SER A 181 5.41 11.20 0.83
N ILE A 182 6.39 10.37 0.47
CA ILE A 182 6.99 10.35 -0.87
C ILE A 182 6.28 9.36 -1.80
N GLU A 183 5.57 8.39 -1.23
CA GLU A 183 4.92 7.30 -1.95
C GLU A 183 3.56 6.94 -1.31
N CYS A 184 2.68 6.37 -2.14
CA CYS A 184 1.38 5.88 -1.72
C CYS A 184 1.44 4.37 -1.48
N THR A 185 0.96 3.94 -0.32
CA THR A 185 0.92 2.54 0.09
C THR A 185 -0.39 1.90 -0.37
N PRO A 186 -0.38 0.69 -0.95
CA PRO A 186 -1.62 -0.01 -1.27
C PRO A 186 -2.44 -0.33 -0.02
N CYS A 187 -3.76 -0.33 -0.16
CA CYS A 187 -4.63 -0.82 0.92
C CYS A 187 -4.48 -2.32 1.10
N PRO A 188 -4.34 -2.82 2.34
CA PRO A 188 -4.29 -4.25 2.58
C PRO A 188 -5.60 -4.93 2.17
N ALA A 189 -5.54 -6.22 1.87
CA ALA A 189 -6.72 -7.03 1.59
C ALA A 189 -7.76 -6.89 2.72
N GLY A 190 -9.04 -6.86 2.34
CA GLY A 190 -10.16 -6.54 3.23
C GLY A 190 -10.37 -5.04 3.48
N SER A 191 -9.60 -4.16 2.85
CA SER A 191 -9.84 -2.72 2.89
C SER A 191 -9.81 -2.09 1.49
N PHE A 192 -10.30 -0.86 1.40
CA PHE A 192 -10.31 -0.08 0.17
C PHE A 192 -10.04 1.40 0.45
N SER A 193 -9.73 2.17 -0.60
CA SER A 193 -9.64 3.63 -0.51
C SER A 193 -10.06 4.31 -1.81
N VAL A 194 -10.60 5.52 -1.66
CA VAL A 194 -10.84 6.45 -2.77
C VAL A 194 -9.60 7.29 -3.06
N ALA A 195 -9.58 8.01 -4.19
CA ALA A 195 -8.47 8.89 -4.52
C ALA A 195 -8.27 9.97 -3.43
N GLY A 196 -7.01 10.24 -3.07
CA GLY A 196 -6.65 11.22 -2.04
C GLY A 196 -6.88 10.77 -0.61
N ALA A 197 -7.16 9.49 -0.35
CA ALA A 197 -7.39 8.98 0.99
C ALA A 197 -6.10 8.96 1.84
N SER A 198 -6.23 9.36 3.10
CA SER A 198 -5.15 9.29 4.09
C SER A 198 -5.12 7.97 4.87
N ALA A 199 -6.13 7.12 4.70
CA ALA A 199 -6.25 5.81 5.33
C ALA A 199 -7.14 4.90 4.48
N CYS A 200 -7.06 3.60 4.71
CA CYS A 200 -7.96 2.61 4.11
C CYS A 200 -9.19 2.39 5.00
N THR A 201 -10.33 2.19 4.35
CA THR A 201 -11.60 1.83 4.98
C THR A 201 -11.78 0.33 4.91
N ARG A 202 -12.11 -0.32 6.04
CA ARG A 202 -12.38 -1.77 6.07
C ARG A 202 -13.66 -2.09 5.31
N CYS A 203 -13.69 -3.24 4.64
CA CYS A 203 -14.92 -3.73 4.04
C CYS A 203 -15.93 -4.12 5.13
N PRO A 204 -17.20 -3.72 4.98
CA PRO A 204 -18.24 -4.16 5.92
C PRO A 204 -18.46 -5.67 5.80
N ALA A 205 -19.07 -6.26 6.84
CA ALA A 205 -19.47 -7.67 6.80
C ALA A 205 -20.32 -7.96 5.55
N GLY A 206 -20.15 -9.17 4.99
CA GLY A 206 -20.73 -9.58 3.71
C GLY A 206 -20.00 -9.06 2.48
N GLN A 207 -18.91 -8.30 2.64
CA GLN A 207 -18.05 -7.86 1.54
C GLN A 207 -16.59 -8.26 1.78
N PHE A 208 -15.82 -8.29 0.69
CA PHE A 208 -14.39 -8.56 0.69
C PHE A 208 -13.66 -7.66 -0.30
N SER A 209 -12.33 -7.59 -0.18
CA SER A 209 -11.49 -6.92 -1.16
C SER A 209 -10.08 -7.52 -1.21
N GLU A 210 -9.46 -7.45 -2.39
CA GLU A 210 -8.05 -7.78 -2.58
C GLU A 210 -7.17 -6.58 -2.23
N GLU A 211 -5.86 -6.80 -2.12
CA GLU A 211 -4.90 -5.71 -1.92
C GLU A 211 -5.01 -4.66 -3.04
N GLY A 212 -4.94 -3.38 -2.68
CA GLY A 212 -5.01 -2.27 -3.63
C GLY A 212 -6.41 -2.01 -4.18
N SER A 213 -7.46 -2.54 -3.55
CA SER A 213 -8.83 -2.37 -4.03
C SER A 213 -9.36 -0.94 -3.87
N LYS A 214 -10.08 -0.47 -4.89
CA LYS A 214 -10.74 0.85 -4.91
C LYS A 214 -12.10 0.86 -4.23
N GLN A 215 -12.69 -0.32 -4.05
CA GLN A 215 -13.99 -0.55 -3.44
C GLN A 215 -14.07 -1.98 -2.95
N CYS A 216 -14.98 -2.23 -2.01
CA CYS A 216 -15.32 -3.57 -1.58
C CYS A 216 -16.28 -4.24 -2.58
N LYS A 217 -16.20 -5.56 -2.66
CA LYS A 217 -17.08 -6.40 -3.47
C LYS A 217 -17.96 -7.23 -2.55
N ALA A 218 -19.24 -7.36 -2.89
CA ALA A 218 -20.14 -8.26 -2.16
C ALA A 218 -19.66 -9.72 -2.29
N CYS A 219 -19.78 -10.50 -1.22
CA CYS A 219 -19.53 -11.93 -1.28
C CYS A 219 -20.46 -12.58 -2.32
N PRO A 220 -19.92 -13.36 -3.27
CA PRO A 220 -20.75 -14.02 -4.28
C PRO A 220 -21.69 -15.05 -3.65
N PRO A 221 -22.81 -15.40 -4.32
CA PRO A 221 -23.67 -16.50 -3.89
C PRO A 221 -22.88 -17.77 -3.64
N GLY A 222 -23.16 -18.47 -2.54
CA GLY A 222 -22.33 -19.60 -2.10
C GLY A 222 -21.34 -19.25 -0.99
N THR A 223 -21.13 -17.96 -0.71
CA THR A 223 -20.13 -17.48 0.24
C THR A 223 -20.67 -16.40 1.16
N PHE A 224 -20.00 -16.17 2.29
CA PHE A 224 -20.37 -15.18 3.27
C PHE A 224 -19.12 -14.60 3.95
N SER A 225 -19.30 -13.49 4.67
CA SER A 225 -18.27 -12.94 5.56
C SER A 225 -18.95 -12.33 6.78
N ASP A 226 -18.65 -12.87 7.95
CA ASP A 226 -19.27 -12.47 9.22
C ASP A 226 -18.58 -11.28 9.90
N ALA A 227 -17.35 -10.97 9.52
CA ALA A 227 -16.54 -9.90 10.09
C ALA A 227 -16.22 -8.79 9.08
N GLU A 228 -15.95 -7.60 9.60
CA GLU A 228 -15.37 -6.51 8.81
C GLU A 228 -13.93 -6.81 8.42
N GLY A 229 -13.50 -6.30 7.28
CA GLY A 229 -12.11 -6.41 6.85
C GLY A 229 -11.76 -7.76 6.23
N ALA A 230 -12.72 -8.48 5.65
CA ALA A 230 -12.45 -9.78 5.07
C ALA A 230 -11.67 -9.68 3.75
N ALA A 231 -10.53 -10.37 3.68
CA ALA A 231 -9.74 -10.50 2.46
C ALA A 231 -10.40 -11.44 1.44
N GLU A 232 -11.19 -12.39 1.92
CA GLU A 232 -11.90 -13.39 1.12
C GLU A 232 -13.20 -13.79 1.80
N CYS A 233 -14.13 -14.35 1.03
CA CYS A 233 -15.40 -14.84 1.57
C CYS A 233 -15.29 -16.32 1.94
N GLN A 234 -15.88 -16.67 3.08
CA GLN A 234 -15.98 -18.05 3.56
C GLN A 234 -17.06 -18.81 2.78
N GLN A 235 -16.82 -20.09 2.51
CA GLN A 235 -17.76 -20.90 1.74
C GLN A 235 -18.90 -21.44 2.62
N CYS A 236 -20.14 -21.32 2.15
CA CYS A 236 -21.27 -21.96 2.79
C CYS A 236 -21.21 -23.48 2.62
N ASP A 237 -21.63 -24.19 3.67
CA ASP A 237 -21.88 -25.62 3.55
C ASP A 237 -23.14 -25.86 2.73
N ARG A 238 -22.92 -26.08 1.44
CA ARG A 238 -23.98 -26.32 0.45
C ARG A 238 -24.81 -27.57 0.75
N ASN A 239 -24.45 -28.42 1.72
CA ASN A 239 -25.32 -29.51 2.16
C ASN A 239 -26.44 -29.06 3.11
N PHE A 240 -26.27 -27.94 3.82
CA PHE A 240 -27.23 -27.48 4.84
C PHE A 240 -27.76 -26.07 4.61
N ALA A 241 -27.17 -25.32 3.68
CA ALA A 241 -27.55 -23.94 3.40
C ALA A 241 -28.08 -23.77 1.98
N LEU A 242 -29.02 -22.83 1.85
CA LEU A 242 -29.34 -22.16 0.59
C LEU A 242 -28.36 -21.00 0.45
N ALA A 243 -27.70 -20.90 -0.70
CA ALA A 243 -26.65 -19.89 -0.89
C ALA A 243 -26.92 -19.09 -2.17
N ILE A 244 -28.04 -18.36 -2.17
CA ILE A 244 -28.64 -17.77 -3.37
C ILE A 244 -28.36 -16.26 -3.46
N ARG A 245 -28.10 -15.60 -2.32
CA ARG A 245 -27.94 -14.14 -2.24
C ARG A 245 -26.47 -13.75 -2.23
N SER A 246 -26.15 -12.60 -2.82
CA SER A 246 -24.86 -11.95 -2.66
C SER A 246 -24.82 -11.13 -1.37
N GLY A 247 -23.63 -10.86 -0.85
CA GLY A 247 -23.45 -9.98 0.30
C GLY A 247 -23.83 -10.60 1.65
N MET A 248 -23.83 -11.92 1.75
CA MET A 248 -24.30 -12.62 2.94
C MET A 248 -23.29 -12.46 4.10
N THR A 249 -23.80 -12.16 5.30
CA THR A 249 -23.00 -12.15 6.54
C THR A 249 -23.01 -13.48 7.27
N LYS A 250 -23.96 -14.36 6.92
CA LYS A 250 -24.10 -15.74 7.39
C LYS A 250 -24.84 -16.54 6.34
N CYS A 251 -24.65 -17.86 6.32
CA CYS A 251 -25.38 -18.75 5.41
C CYS A 251 -26.86 -18.88 5.79
N ASP A 252 -27.75 -18.93 4.79
CA ASP A 252 -29.17 -19.16 4.99
C ASP A 252 -29.40 -20.67 5.21
N LEU A 253 -29.32 -21.11 6.47
CA LEU A 253 -29.49 -22.51 6.83
C LEU A 253 -30.90 -23.01 6.54
N CYS A 254 -31.02 -24.28 6.16
CA CYS A 254 -32.31 -24.92 5.97
C CYS A 254 -33.10 -25.01 7.29
N PRO A 255 -34.41 -24.69 7.27
CA PRO A 255 -35.23 -24.67 8.48
C PRO A 255 -35.38 -26.07 9.08
N GLY A 256 -35.52 -26.14 10.42
CA GLY A 256 -35.75 -27.40 11.13
C GLY A 256 -34.62 -28.43 11.02
N GLY A 257 -33.38 -27.96 10.80
CA GLY A 257 -32.23 -28.85 10.59
C GLY A 257 -32.27 -29.59 9.26
N GLY A 258 -32.97 -29.04 8.26
CA GLY A 258 -33.03 -29.61 6.91
C GLY A 258 -31.68 -29.60 6.17
N ALA A 259 -31.64 -30.27 5.03
CA ALA A 259 -30.47 -30.32 4.15
C ALA A 259 -30.85 -29.88 2.74
N SER A 260 -29.92 -29.29 2.00
CA SER A 260 -30.09 -28.89 0.60
C SER A 260 -29.31 -29.76 -0.40
N PHE A 261 -28.30 -30.52 0.05
CA PHE A 261 -27.46 -31.39 -0.81
C PHE A 261 -26.91 -30.68 -2.05
N GLY A 262 -26.55 -29.41 -1.93
CA GLY A 262 -26.05 -28.59 -3.03
C GLY A 262 -27.13 -27.97 -3.91
N GLU A 263 -28.42 -28.21 -3.65
CA GLU A 263 -29.51 -27.61 -4.40
C GLU A 263 -30.00 -26.28 -3.81
N ASN A 264 -30.79 -25.56 -4.60
CA ASN A 264 -31.45 -24.31 -4.18
C ASN A 264 -32.80 -24.57 -3.48
N ARG A 265 -32.95 -25.72 -2.83
CA ARG A 265 -34.14 -26.07 -2.04
C ARG A 265 -33.75 -26.88 -0.81
N CYS A 266 -34.56 -26.77 0.23
CA CYS A 266 -34.38 -27.52 1.46
C CYS A 266 -35.28 -28.75 1.51
N TYR A 267 -34.71 -29.86 1.96
CA TYR A 267 -35.38 -31.11 2.27
C TYR A 267 -35.53 -31.25 3.77
N LYS A 268 -36.68 -31.75 4.21
CA LYS A 268 -37.00 -31.85 5.63
C LYS A 268 -36.28 -33.04 6.25
N LYS A 269 -35.67 -32.85 7.43
CA LYS A 269 -35.17 -33.96 8.26
C LYS A 269 -36.38 -34.81 8.68
N VAL A 270 -36.34 -36.10 8.37
CA VAL A 270 -37.36 -37.08 8.74
C VAL A 270 -37.15 -37.42 10.22
N LYS A 271 -38.21 -37.31 11.01
CA LYS A 271 -38.19 -37.75 12.41
C LYS A 271 -38.21 -39.27 12.47
N VAL A 272 -37.27 -39.86 13.22
CA VAL A 272 -37.17 -41.31 13.37
C VAL A 272 -37.38 -41.69 14.83
N SER A 273 -38.58 -42.13 15.17
CA SER A 273 -38.94 -42.53 16.53
C SER A 273 -38.75 -44.03 16.74
N CYS A 274 -38.18 -44.43 17.88
CA CYS A 274 -38.24 -45.83 18.32
C CYS A 274 -39.48 -46.12 19.16
N ARG A 275 -40.01 -47.35 19.03
CA ARG A 275 -40.98 -47.89 19.99
C ARG A 275 -40.21 -48.59 21.12
N GLU A 276 -40.60 -48.31 22.36
CA GLU A 276 -40.00 -48.87 23.59
C GLU A 276 -40.00 -50.41 23.62
N SER A 277 -40.87 -51.06 22.85
CA SER A 277 -40.98 -52.53 22.76
C SER A 277 -39.93 -53.19 21.84
N THR A 278 -38.95 -52.44 21.31
CA THR A 278 -37.98 -52.97 20.34
C THR A 278 -36.68 -53.31 21.05
N PRO A 279 -36.28 -54.60 21.14
CA PRO A 279 -34.97 -54.96 21.68
C PRO A 279 -33.86 -54.28 20.84
N ASN A 280 -32.89 -53.65 21.52
CA ASN A 280 -31.71 -52.99 20.94
C ASN A 280 -31.97 -51.65 20.21
N CYS A 281 -33.00 -50.89 20.60
CA CYS A 281 -33.05 -49.48 20.21
C CYS A 281 -32.21 -48.63 21.18
N GLU A 282 -31.13 -48.04 20.68
CA GLU A 282 -30.28 -47.10 21.44
C GLU A 282 -30.57 -45.66 20.99
N ARG A 283 -30.58 -44.72 21.95
CA ARG A 283 -30.65 -43.28 21.64
C ARG A 283 -29.40 -42.89 20.87
N THR A 284 -29.52 -42.12 19.79
CA THR A 284 -28.34 -41.41 19.26
C THR A 284 -27.86 -40.41 20.33
N ILE A 285 -26.55 -40.21 20.41
CA ILE A 285 -25.87 -39.60 21.57
C ILE A 285 -26.08 -38.07 21.66
N ASP A 286 -26.79 -37.45 20.73
CA ASP A 286 -26.90 -35.99 20.60
C ASP A 286 -27.93 -35.32 21.51
N ASN A 287 -28.59 -36.04 22.44
CA ASN A 287 -29.65 -35.49 23.27
C ASN A 287 -30.81 -34.84 22.48
N ASP A 288 -30.85 -34.99 21.14
CA ASP A 288 -32.05 -34.73 20.35
C ASP A 288 -32.97 -35.94 20.56
N VAL A 289 -33.98 -35.74 21.40
CA VAL A 289 -34.92 -36.73 21.94
C VAL A 289 -35.78 -37.45 20.89
N HIS A 290 -35.48 -37.31 19.59
CA HIS A 290 -36.33 -37.76 18.47
C HIS A 290 -35.58 -38.52 17.37
N SER A 291 -34.30 -38.83 17.57
CA SER A 291 -33.47 -39.58 16.62
C SER A 291 -33.16 -40.96 17.23
N TYR A 292 -33.74 -42.03 16.67
CA TYR A 292 -33.51 -43.38 17.16
C TYR A 292 -33.16 -44.35 16.03
N GLY A 293 -32.20 -45.24 16.26
CA GLY A 293 -31.82 -46.32 15.33
C GLY A 293 -31.71 -47.66 16.05
N GLN A 294 -32.04 -48.75 15.38
CA GLN A 294 -31.80 -50.09 15.91
C GLN A 294 -30.38 -50.52 15.56
N ALA A 295 -29.51 -50.69 16.56
CA ALA A 295 -28.17 -51.25 16.38
C ALA A 295 -28.25 -52.78 16.49
N LEU A 296 -28.13 -53.48 15.37
CA LEU A 296 -28.00 -54.94 15.37
C LEU A 296 -26.52 -55.29 15.24
N HIS A 297 -25.86 -55.45 16.39
CA HIS A 297 -24.50 -55.96 16.45
C HIS A 297 -24.54 -57.50 16.46
N LYS A 298 -24.29 -58.14 15.32
CA LYS A 298 -23.94 -59.57 15.29
C LYS A 298 -22.43 -59.68 15.54
N LEU A 299 -22.04 -59.94 16.79
CA LEU A 299 -20.69 -60.38 17.13
C LEU A 299 -20.46 -61.78 16.54
N HIS A 300 -19.40 -61.93 15.73
CA HIS A 300 -18.87 -63.19 15.22
C HIS A 300 -19.79 -64.00 14.29
N SER A 301 -19.87 -63.61 13.01
CA SER A 301 -20.12 -64.58 11.93
C SER A 301 -18.91 -64.71 11.02
N LYS A 302 -18.70 -65.90 10.46
CA LYS A 302 -17.50 -66.28 9.68
C LYS A 302 -17.30 -65.32 8.49
N PRO A 303 -16.05 -65.07 8.03
CA PRO A 303 -15.75 -64.17 6.90
C PRO A 303 -16.49 -64.50 5.57
N THR A 304 -17.02 -65.71 5.45
CA THR A 304 -17.79 -66.20 4.30
C THR A 304 -19.29 -65.87 4.37
N ASP A 305 -19.77 -65.31 5.49
CA ASP A 305 -21.17 -64.95 5.68
C ASP A 305 -21.45 -63.55 5.09
N PRO A 306 -22.36 -63.40 4.10
CA PRO A 306 -22.70 -62.11 3.51
C PRO A 306 -23.26 -61.09 4.52
N GLU A 307 -23.62 -61.52 5.74
CA GLU A 307 -24.05 -60.69 6.87
C GLU A 307 -22.97 -60.36 7.92
N SER A 308 -21.70 -60.71 7.69
CA SER A 308 -20.59 -60.37 8.61
C SER A 308 -20.31 -58.85 8.61
N GLY A 309 -21.04 -58.11 9.45
CA GLY A 309 -20.89 -56.66 9.59
C GLY A 309 -21.86 -56.05 10.60
N THR A 310 -21.44 -54.94 11.22
CA THR A 310 -22.35 -54.14 12.06
C THR A 310 -23.32 -53.40 11.15
N HIS A 311 -24.62 -53.46 11.44
CA HIS A 311 -25.61 -52.75 10.65
C HIS A 311 -26.67 -52.08 11.53
N PHE A 312 -27.17 -50.96 11.04
CA PHE A 312 -28.19 -50.15 11.72
C PHE A 312 -29.45 -50.15 10.87
N VAL A 313 -30.58 -50.55 11.44
CA VAL A 313 -31.87 -50.56 10.74
C VAL A 313 -32.75 -49.44 11.27
N TYR A 314 -33.30 -48.66 10.34
CA TYR A 314 -34.19 -47.55 10.59
C TYR A 314 -35.53 -47.83 9.90
N LYS A 315 -36.62 -47.75 10.66
CA LYS A 315 -37.98 -47.97 10.18
C LYS A 315 -38.77 -46.67 10.25
N PHE A 316 -39.51 -46.36 9.21
CA PHE A 316 -40.35 -45.16 9.15
C PHE A 316 -41.81 -45.54 9.39
N GLY A 317 -42.51 -44.79 10.25
CA GLY A 317 -43.92 -45.03 10.57
C GLY A 317 -44.85 -44.89 9.35
N THR A 318 -44.45 -44.04 8.40
CA THR A 318 -45.09 -43.89 7.09
C THR A 318 -44.03 -43.96 5.99
N PRO A 319 -44.34 -44.52 4.80
CA PRO A 319 -43.39 -44.51 3.68
C PRO A 319 -42.94 -43.08 3.34
N ILE A 320 -41.64 -42.88 3.16
CA ILE A 320 -41.06 -41.58 2.81
C ILE A 320 -40.51 -41.57 1.39
N ASN A 321 -40.51 -40.39 0.75
CA ASN A 321 -39.76 -40.17 -0.48
C ASN A 321 -38.36 -39.70 -0.10
N LEU A 322 -37.45 -40.68 0.07
CA LEU A 322 -36.07 -40.43 0.47
C LEU A 322 -35.34 -39.62 -0.61
N ARG A 323 -34.71 -38.54 -0.17
CA ARG A 323 -33.84 -37.72 -1.01
C ARG A 323 -32.37 -37.98 -0.74
N GLY A 324 -31.99 -38.05 0.52
CA GLY A 324 -30.60 -38.22 0.89
C GLY A 324 -30.42 -38.57 2.35
N VAL A 325 -29.22 -39.03 2.68
CA VAL A 325 -28.81 -39.49 4.00
C VAL A 325 -27.50 -38.80 4.36
N ILE A 326 -27.41 -38.29 5.59
CA ILE A 326 -26.18 -37.74 6.15
C ILE A 326 -25.82 -38.56 7.38
N VAL A 327 -24.54 -38.93 7.51
CA VAL A 327 -24.04 -39.74 8.62
C VAL A 327 -22.86 -39.03 9.27
N TRP A 328 -22.90 -38.82 10.58
CA TRP A 328 -21.83 -38.20 11.37
C TRP A 328 -21.03 -39.24 12.16
N GLY A 329 -19.77 -38.91 12.44
CA GLY A 329 -18.84 -39.78 13.15
C GLY A 329 -18.37 -39.26 14.51
N LYS A 330 -18.25 -40.14 15.51
CA LYS A 330 -17.80 -39.77 16.86
C LYS A 330 -16.30 -39.42 16.93
N TYR A 331 -15.46 -40.08 16.13
CA TYR A 331 -13.99 -39.93 16.14
C TYR A 331 -13.38 -39.82 14.73
N GLY A 332 -13.83 -38.84 13.94
CA GLY A 332 -13.29 -38.68 12.58
C GLY A 332 -13.60 -39.87 11.67
N CYS A 333 -14.80 -40.45 11.83
CA CYS A 333 -15.26 -41.70 11.20
C CYS A 333 -15.31 -41.69 9.66
N CYS A 334 -14.79 -40.63 9.05
CA CYS A 334 -14.71 -40.41 7.62
C CYS A 334 -13.30 -40.03 7.14
N ARG A 335 -12.21 -40.39 7.86
CA ARG A 335 -10.83 -40.35 7.32
C ARG A 335 -10.46 -41.68 6.67
N GLU A 336 -10.01 -41.65 5.40
CA GLU A 336 -9.48 -42.69 4.48
C GLU A 336 -10.02 -44.15 4.49
N GLY A 337 -10.80 -44.56 5.49
CA GLY A 337 -11.30 -45.91 5.72
C GLY A 337 -12.81 -46.06 5.68
N SER A 338 -13.59 -45.03 5.38
CA SER A 338 -15.06 -45.09 5.29
C SER A 338 -15.63 -45.75 4.03
N ARG A 339 -14.78 -46.44 3.24
CA ARG A 339 -15.15 -47.19 2.00
C ARG A 339 -16.18 -48.30 2.22
N ILE A 340 -16.60 -48.48 3.45
CA ILE A 340 -17.31 -49.63 4.00
C ILE A 340 -18.71 -49.28 4.52
N LEU A 341 -19.11 -48.00 4.48
CA LEU A 341 -20.49 -47.58 4.73
C LEU A 341 -21.35 -47.76 3.47
N GLN A 342 -22.46 -48.48 3.60
CA GLN A 342 -23.43 -48.69 2.52
C GLN A 342 -24.84 -48.43 3.04
N VAL A 343 -25.62 -47.62 2.34
CA VAL A 343 -27.06 -47.49 2.56
C VAL A 343 -27.75 -48.57 1.73
N VAL A 344 -28.56 -49.41 2.36
CA VAL A 344 -29.37 -50.44 1.73
C VAL A 344 -30.83 -50.11 1.99
N VAL A 345 -31.62 -49.99 0.93
CA VAL A 345 -33.05 -49.69 1.03
C VAL A 345 -33.85 -50.98 0.95
N MET A 346 -34.67 -51.23 1.97
CA MET A 346 -35.47 -52.44 2.19
C MET A 346 -36.91 -52.23 1.66
N PRO A 347 -37.65 -53.28 1.23
CA PRO A 347 -37.56 -54.67 1.68
C PRO A 347 -36.78 -55.65 0.78
N ASN A 348 -36.37 -55.29 -0.44
CA ASN A 348 -35.86 -56.30 -1.39
C ASN A 348 -34.33 -56.38 -1.53
N ASN A 349 -33.52 -55.67 -0.72
CA ASN A 349 -32.06 -55.54 -0.91
C ASN A 349 -31.62 -55.10 -2.34
N ALA A 350 -32.56 -54.76 -3.23
CA ALA A 350 -32.33 -54.56 -4.66
C ALA A 350 -31.61 -53.23 -4.96
N LYS A 351 -31.49 -52.35 -3.95
CA LYS A 351 -31.01 -50.99 -4.12
C LYS A 351 -29.98 -50.67 -3.03
N VAL A 352 -28.72 -50.87 -3.37
CA VAL A 352 -27.55 -50.59 -2.52
C VAL A 352 -26.87 -49.33 -3.01
N CYS A 353 -26.60 -48.46 -2.06
CA CYS A 353 -26.14 -47.11 -2.25
C CYS A 353 -24.86 -46.88 -1.46
N ARG A 354 -23.74 -46.72 -2.16
CA ARG A 354 -22.44 -46.52 -1.53
C ARG A 354 -22.19 -45.04 -1.36
N PHE A 355 -21.84 -44.59 -0.16
CA PHE A 355 -21.47 -43.19 0.08
C PHE A 355 -20.33 -42.81 -0.87
N ASP A 356 -20.55 -41.77 -1.67
CA ASP A 356 -19.54 -41.29 -2.59
C ASP A 356 -18.41 -40.59 -1.83
N LYS A 357 -17.19 -40.63 -2.38
CA LYS A 357 -15.97 -40.03 -1.81
C LYS A 357 -15.98 -38.49 -1.77
N LYS A 358 -17.10 -37.83 -1.46
CA LYS A 358 -17.09 -36.38 -1.22
C LYS A 358 -16.57 -36.12 0.19
N TYR A 359 -15.26 -36.28 0.33
CA TYR A 359 -14.49 -35.76 1.45
C TYR A 359 -14.61 -34.23 1.42
N LEU A 360 -15.30 -33.66 2.40
CA LEU A 360 -15.13 -32.25 2.73
C LEU A 360 -14.05 -32.18 3.81
N PRO A 361 -12.83 -31.69 3.51
CA PRO A 361 -11.76 -31.57 4.50
C PRO A 361 -12.25 -30.76 5.71
N GLY A 362 -12.08 -31.31 6.91
CA GLY A 362 -12.47 -30.67 8.18
C GLY A 362 -13.93 -30.90 8.63
N LYS A 363 -14.76 -31.66 7.88
CA LYS A 363 -16.15 -31.93 8.25
C LYS A 363 -16.33 -33.40 8.72
N TYR A 364 -16.97 -33.60 9.86
CA TYR A 364 -17.15 -34.91 10.52
C TYR A 364 -18.40 -35.69 10.03
N TYR A 365 -18.75 -35.60 8.75
CA TYR A 365 -19.91 -36.30 8.20
C TYR A 365 -19.74 -36.77 6.74
N ALA A 366 -20.50 -37.78 6.35
CA ALA A 366 -20.60 -38.31 4.99
C ALA A 366 -22.01 -38.07 4.44
N VAL A 367 -22.10 -37.77 3.14
CA VAL A 367 -23.37 -37.46 2.47
C VAL A 367 -23.64 -38.49 1.38
N GLN A 368 -24.88 -38.95 1.30
CA GLN A 368 -25.40 -39.76 0.20
C GLN A 368 -26.68 -39.12 -0.33
N ASP A 369 -26.59 -38.41 -1.45
CA ASP A 369 -27.67 -37.64 -2.08
C ASP A 369 -28.08 -38.18 -3.46
N GLN A 370 -27.44 -39.25 -3.93
CA GLN A 370 -27.77 -39.93 -5.19
C GLN A 370 -28.87 -40.98 -5.01
N CYS A 371 -29.12 -41.38 -3.76
CA CYS A 371 -29.98 -42.50 -3.40
C CYS A 371 -31.41 -42.05 -3.14
N LYS A 372 -32.06 -41.68 -4.25
CA LYS A 372 -33.41 -41.13 -4.28
C LYS A 372 -34.40 -42.24 -4.53
N TYR A 373 -35.27 -42.49 -3.56
CA TYR A 373 -36.24 -43.57 -3.64
C TYR A 373 -37.59 -43.12 -3.10
N ASN A 374 -38.65 -43.52 -3.80
CA ASN A 374 -40.02 -43.24 -3.38
C ASN A 374 -40.54 -44.40 -2.52
N SER A 375 -41.48 -44.07 -1.63
CA SER A 375 -42.19 -45.05 -0.79
C SER A 375 -41.28 -45.97 0.04
N VAL A 376 -40.21 -45.41 0.61
CA VAL A 376 -39.26 -46.14 1.46
C VAL A 376 -39.84 -46.34 2.86
N LYS A 377 -39.93 -47.60 3.31
CA LYS A 377 -40.38 -47.95 4.67
C LYS A 377 -39.23 -48.25 5.63
N ASP A 378 -38.17 -48.88 5.12
CA ASP A 378 -37.07 -49.38 5.92
C ASP A 378 -35.71 -49.07 5.24
N ILE A 379 -34.74 -48.63 6.01
CA ILE A 379 -33.36 -48.39 5.56
C ILE A 379 -32.39 -49.13 6.48
N LYS A 380 -31.42 -49.81 5.89
CA LYS A 380 -30.32 -50.49 6.57
C LYS A 380 -29.01 -49.80 6.22
N ILE A 381 -28.29 -49.25 7.19
CA ILE A 381 -26.93 -48.73 7.01
C ILE A 381 -25.96 -49.83 7.43
N ASN A 382 -25.27 -50.41 6.46
CA ASN A 382 -24.25 -51.43 6.67
C ASN A 382 -22.88 -50.80 6.86
N HIS A 383 -22.12 -51.37 7.80
CA HIS A 383 -20.70 -51.16 7.94
C HIS A 383 -19.97 -52.49 7.69
N ARG A 384 -19.30 -52.62 6.54
CA ARG A 384 -18.43 -53.79 6.26
C ARG A 384 -17.09 -53.62 6.96
N TYR A 385 -16.47 -54.69 7.42
CA TYR A 385 -15.07 -54.62 7.86
C TYR A 385 -14.14 -54.71 6.63
N SER A 386 -13.02 -54.00 6.66
CA SER A 386 -11.86 -54.32 5.82
C SER A 386 -10.86 -55.03 6.71
N ASP A 387 -10.48 -56.25 6.32
CA ASP A 387 -9.71 -57.21 7.14
C ASP A 387 -8.34 -56.70 7.65
N ALA A 388 -7.86 -55.55 7.16
CA ALA A 388 -6.51 -55.07 7.43
C ALA A 388 -6.36 -54.10 8.61
N ALA A 389 -7.44 -53.60 9.25
CA ALA A 389 -7.28 -52.48 10.20
C ALA A 389 -8.06 -52.50 11.52
N ASN A 390 -9.04 -53.39 11.75
CA ASN A 390 -9.79 -53.45 13.02
C ASN A 390 -10.26 -52.08 13.58
N LYS A 391 -10.48 -51.09 12.72
CA LYS A 391 -10.93 -49.75 13.15
C LYS A 391 -12.44 -49.77 13.32
N ILE A 392 -12.90 -49.64 14.55
CA ILE A 392 -14.32 -49.46 14.87
C ILE A 392 -14.76 -48.10 14.30
N ILE A 393 -15.49 -48.09 13.20
CA ILE A 393 -16.21 -46.88 12.77
C ILE A 393 -17.41 -46.71 13.68
N THR A 394 -17.32 -45.75 14.59
CA THR A 394 -18.44 -45.33 15.44
C THR A 394 -19.28 -44.31 14.67
N VAL A 395 -20.38 -44.79 14.06
CA VAL A 395 -21.46 -43.92 13.58
C VAL A 395 -22.07 -43.22 14.80
N ALA A 396 -22.03 -41.90 14.82
CA ALA A 396 -22.57 -41.09 15.91
C ALA A 396 -24.04 -40.72 15.67
N GLU A 397 -24.37 -40.35 14.43
CA GLU A 397 -25.72 -39.93 14.04
C GLU A 397 -25.97 -40.28 12.57
N ALA A 398 -27.21 -40.63 12.23
CA ALA A 398 -27.69 -40.70 10.85
C ALA A 398 -28.99 -39.89 10.72
N ALA A 399 -29.04 -38.99 9.76
CA ALA A 399 -30.22 -38.21 9.42
C ALA A 399 -30.70 -38.52 8.01
N PHE A 400 -32.02 -38.67 7.88
CA PHE A 400 -32.70 -38.94 6.61
C PHE A 400 -33.47 -37.72 6.19
N TYR A 401 -33.43 -37.40 4.91
CA TYR A 401 -34.08 -36.21 4.36
C TYR A 401 -35.04 -36.60 3.25
N ALA A 402 -36.23 -36.00 3.28
CA ALA A 402 -37.31 -36.30 2.35
C ALA A 402 -37.94 -35.01 1.78
N TYR A 403 -38.71 -35.20 0.71
CA TYR A 403 -39.50 -34.15 0.04
C TYR A 403 -40.65 -33.63 0.90
#